data_AF-A0A819ZLI3-F1
#
_entry.id   AF-A0A819ZLI3-F1
#
_cell.length_a   1.000
_cell.length_b   1.000
_cell.length_c   1.000
_cell.angle_alpha   90.00
_cell.angle_beta   90.00
_cell.angle_gamma   90.00
#
_symmetry.space_group_name_H-M   'P 1'
#
loop_
_entity.id
_entity.type
_entity.pdbx_description
1 polymer ?
#
loop_
_entity_poly.entity_id
_entity_poly.type
_entity_poly.pdbx_seq_one_letter_code
_entity_poly.pdbx_strand_id
1 'polypeptide(L)'
;MSIHSRACEGKDNELNLSNQQRKLNHYYNSTSTSKNVVPKAIKNAITQSCVEFVVEDGRAFHLLQCSGFVGLAKQLFDAGNLTPSSREVNIHDLLPDPT
;
A
#
# COMPACT_ATOMS: atom_id res chain seq x y z
N MET A 1 -4.59 -66.59 -11.84
CA MET A 1 -3.32 -67.09 -11.26
C MET A 1 -2.17 -66.53 -12.06
N SER A 2 -1.48 -65.51 -11.54
CA SER A 2 -0.03 -65.53 -11.32
C SER A 2 0.38 -64.10 -10.96
N ILE A 3 0.68 -63.92 -9.67
CA ILE A 3 1.14 -62.68 -9.05
C ILE A 3 2.66 -62.73 -9.18
N HIS A 4 3.27 -61.80 -9.90
CA HIS A 4 4.71 -61.57 -9.81
C HIS A 4 4.97 -60.34 -8.94
N SER A 5 5.18 -60.65 -7.67
CA SER A 5 5.79 -59.80 -6.66
C SER A 5 7.21 -59.41 -7.08
N ARG A 6 7.52 -58.12 -7.08
CA ARG A 6 8.89 -57.63 -6.86
C ARG A 6 8.86 -56.61 -5.73
N ALA A 7 9.28 -57.08 -4.56
CA ALA A 7 9.73 -56.24 -3.47
C ALA A 7 11.09 -55.65 -3.86
N CYS A 8 11.23 -54.33 -3.72
CA CYS A 8 12.53 -53.69 -3.51
C CYS A 8 12.48 -53.03 -2.14
N GLU A 9 13.37 -53.50 -1.27
CA GLU A 9 13.59 -53.02 0.08
C GLU A 9 14.28 -51.65 0.08
N GLY A 10 13.94 -50.84 1.08
CA GLY A 10 14.86 -49.96 1.80
C GLY A 10 15.26 -48.65 1.12
N LYS A 11 14.76 -47.53 1.65
CA LYS A 11 15.53 -46.66 2.57
C LYS A 11 14.71 -45.44 2.96
N ASP A 12 14.76 -45.16 4.26
CA ASP A 12 14.24 -43.98 4.93
C ASP A 12 14.63 -42.69 4.17
N ASN A 13 13.64 -41.85 3.90
CA ASN A 13 13.89 -40.45 3.53
C ASN A 13 12.81 -39.57 4.16
N GLU A 14 12.72 -39.68 5.48
CA GLU A 14 12.13 -38.66 6.35
C GLU A 14 13.04 -37.42 6.38
N LEU A 15 13.23 -36.75 5.24
CA LEU A 15 14.04 -35.52 5.17
C LEU A 15 13.77 -34.75 3.86
N ASN A 16 12.50 -34.38 3.59
CA ASN A 16 12.25 -33.38 2.55
C ASN A 16 10.99 -32.51 2.71
N LEU A 17 10.32 -32.51 3.87
CA LEU A 17 9.25 -31.54 4.15
C LEU A 17 9.78 -30.16 4.61
N SER A 18 10.95 -30.12 5.25
CA SER A 18 11.48 -28.89 5.86
C SER A 18 11.96 -27.84 4.82
N ASN A 19 12.50 -28.30 3.69
CA ASN A 19 13.00 -27.40 2.64
C ASN A 19 11.87 -26.77 1.82
N GLN A 20 10.74 -27.47 1.62
CA GLN A 20 9.56 -26.88 0.97
C GLN A 20 8.85 -25.86 1.86
N GLN A 21 8.73 -26.11 3.17
CA GLN A 21 8.18 -25.14 4.13
C GLN A 21 9.03 -23.87 4.22
N ARG A 22 10.37 -23.99 4.21
CA ARG A 22 11.25 -22.81 4.18
C ARG A 22 11.06 -21.96 2.93
N LYS A 23 10.84 -22.58 1.77
CA LYS A 23 10.63 -21.86 0.50
C LYS A 23 9.29 -21.13 0.45
N LEU A 24 8.23 -21.71 1.03
CA LEU A 24 6.91 -21.08 1.17
C LEU A 24 6.90 -19.93 2.18
N ASN A 25 7.58 -20.08 3.33
CA ASN A 25 7.72 -19.00 4.31
C ASN A 25 8.52 -17.82 3.77
N HIS A 26 9.47 -18.08 2.86
CA HIS A 26 10.24 -17.01 2.22
C HIS A 26 9.40 -16.22 1.20
N TYR A 27 8.39 -16.84 0.58
CA TYR A 27 7.48 -16.17 -0.35
C TYR A 27 6.45 -15.30 0.40
N TYR A 28 5.96 -15.75 1.56
CA TYR A 28 5.00 -15.00 2.37
C TYR A 28 5.62 -13.79 3.09
N ASN A 29 6.92 -13.82 3.42
CA ASN A 29 7.62 -12.66 4.02
C ASN A 29 8.07 -11.60 2.99
N SER A 30 7.89 -11.83 1.68
CA SER A 30 8.25 -10.86 0.64
C SER A 30 7.13 -9.89 0.26
N THR A 31 5.95 -9.99 0.89
CA THR A 31 4.93 -8.93 0.85
C THR A 31 5.04 -8.00 2.06
N SER A 32 6.27 -7.67 2.45
CA SER A 32 6.51 -6.42 3.17
C SER A 32 6.11 -5.30 2.23
N THR A 33 4.89 -4.79 2.39
CA THR A 33 4.46 -3.52 1.82
C THR A 33 5.48 -2.49 2.29
N SER A 34 6.48 -2.21 1.47
CA SER A 34 7.38 -1.09 1.69
C SER A 34 6.48 0.14 1.70
N LYS A 35 6.14 0.63 2.89
CA LYS A 35 5.43 1.90 3.02
C LYS A 35 6.36 2.92 2.38
N ASN A 36 6.01 3.36 1.18
CA ASN A 36 6.78 4.37 0.47
C ASN A 36 6.90 5.58 1.41
N VAL A 37 8.12 5.86 1.84
CA VAL A 37 8.37 6.94 2.78
C VAL A 37 8.25 8.25 2.00
N VAL A 38 7.24 9.04 2.33
CA VAL A 38 7.06 10.38 1.72
C VAL A 38 8.30 11.23 2.03
N PRO A 39 8.97 11.81 1.01
CA PRO A 39 10.11 12.68 1.21
C PRO A 39 9.80 13.80 2.22
N LYS A 40 10.78 14.13 3.07
CA LYS A 40 10.60 15.13 4.15
C LYS A 40 10.10 16.49 3.62
N ALA A 41 10.60 16.92 2.47
CA ALA A 41 10.18 18.16 1.83
C ALA A 41 8.68 18.16 1.49
N ILE A 42 8.18 17.08 0.89
CA ILE A 42 6.76 16.91 0.55
C ILE A 42 5.92 16.85 1.83
N LYS A 43 6.37 16.09 2.83
CA LYS A 43 5.68 16.02 4.13
C LYS A 43 5.54 17.40 4.78
N ASN A 44 6.60 18.20 4.78
CA ASN A 44 6.59 19.54 5.35
C ASN A 44 5.65 20.46 4.57
N ALA A 45 5.69 20.44 3.24
CA ALA A 45 4.83 21.25 2.39
C ALA A 45 3.34 20.95 2.62
N ILE A 46 2.96 19.65 2.65
CA ILE A 46 1.58 19.23 2.94
C ILE A 46 1.17 19.65 4.36
N THR A 47 2.06 19.45 5.34
CA THR A 47 1.77 19.84 6.73
C THR A 47 1.50 21.34 6.84
N GLN A 48 2.33 22.17 6.20
CA GLN A 48 2.15 23.62 6.16
C GLN A 48 0.83 24.00 5.47
N SER A 49 0.50 23.37 4.33
CA SER A 49 -0.77 23.63 3.62
C SER A 49 -1.99 23.26 4.48
N CYS A 50 -1.93 22.19 5.26
CA CYS A 50 -3.00 21.84 6.19
C CYS A 50 -3.15 22.87 7.32
N VAL A 51 -2.06 23.46 7.80
CA VAL A 51 -2.11 24.54 8.81
C VAL A 51 -2.73 25.79 8.20
N GLU A 52 -2.31 26.17 6.99
CA GLU A 52 -2.86 27.32 6.26
C GLU A 52 -4.36 27.15 6.02
N PHE A 53 -4.81 26.00 5.52
CA PHE A 53 -6.23 25.68 5.38
C PHE A 53 -7.01 25.87 6.70
N VAL A 54 -6.46 25.41 7.82
CA VAL A 54 -7.14 25.55 9.12
C VAL A 54 -7.24 27.02 9.54
N VAL A 55 -6.18 27.81 9.33
CA VAL A 55 -6.11 29.21 9.72
C VAL A 55 -6.95 30.11 8.80
N GLU A 56 -6.81 29.96 7.50
CA GLU A 56 -7.44 30.81 6.48
C GLU A 56 -8.95 30.55 6.39
N ASP A 57 -9.38 29.29 6.46
CA ASP A 57 -10.80 28.93 6.35
C ASP A 57 -11.51 28.90 7.71
N GLY A 58 -10.82 29.30 8.79
CA GLY A 58 -11.37 29.32 10.15
C GLY A 58 -11.87 27.97 10.62
N ARG A 59 -11.13 26.90 10.30
CA ARG A 59 -11.51 25.51 10.61
C ARG A 59 -10.89 25.04 11.92
N ALA A 60 -11.40 23.94 12.46
CA ALA A 60 -10.81 23.29 13.62
C ALA A 60 -9.77 22.25 13.20
N PHE A 61 -8.62 22.19 13.88
CA PHE A 61 -7.56 21.20 13.61
C PHE A 61 -8.05 19.74 13.65
N HIS A 62 -9.07 19.44 14.44
CA HIS A 62 -9.66 18.10 14.50
C HIS A 62 -10.20 17.62 13.15
N LEU A 63 -10.63 18.53 12.26
CA LEU A 63 -11.12 18.16 10.93
C LEU A 63 -10.08 17.42 10.09
N LEU A 64 -8.79 17.69 10.29
CA LEU A 64 -7.69 17.01 9.59
C LEU A 64 -7.59 15.51 9.95
N GLN A 65 -8.22 15.10 11.05
CA GLN A 65 -8.27 13.71 11.51
C GLN A 65 -9.57 13.00 11.14
N CYS A 66 -10.58 13.74 10.68
CA CYS A 66 -11.86 13.17 10.31
C CYS A 66 -11.72 12.29 9.06
N SER A 67 -12.50 11.20 9.03
CA SER A 67 -12.45 10.20 7.95
C SER A 67 -12.68 10.80 6.56
N GLY A 68 -13.56 11.81 6.45
CA GLY A 68 -13.80 12.52 5.19
C GLY A 68 -12.56 13.22 4.65
N PHE A 69 -11.85 13.99 5.48
CA PHE A 69 -10.63 14.69 5.07
C PHE A 69 -9.51 13.70 4.73
N VAL A 70 -9.32 12.65 5.55
CA VAL A 70 -8.32 11.61 5.29
C VAL A 70 -8.61 10.88 3.98
N GLY A 71 -9.89 10.61 3.69
CA GLY A 71 -10.34 10.02 2.43
C GLY A 71 -10.01 10.91 1.22
N LEU A 72 -10.34 12.19 1.30
CA LEU A 72 -10.00 13.19 0.28
C LEU A 72 -8.49 13.26 0.05
N ALA A 73 -7.69 13.39 1.11
CA ALA A 73 -6.23 13.48 1.03
C ALA A 73 -5.62 12.25 0.33
N LYS A 74 -6.16 11.05 0.63
CA LYS A 74 -5.75 9.81 -0.05
C LYS A 74 -6.10 9.85 -1.55
N GLN A 75 -7.32 10.25 -1.91
CA GLN A 75 -7.74 10.34 -3.32
C GLN A 75 -6.91 11.34 -4.12
N LEU A 76 -6.60 12.51 -3.55
CA LEU A 76 -5.74 13.50 -4.19
C LEU A 76 -4.31 12.97 -4.38
N PHE A 77 -3.77 12.25 -3.40
CA PHE A 77 -2.46 11.62 -3.52
C PHE A 77 -2.42 10.53 -4.60
N ASP A 78 -3.45 9.69 -4.64
CA ASP A 78 -3.60 8.64 -5.67
C ASP A 78 -3.77 9.26 -7.07
N ALA A 79 -4.56 10.34 -7.20
CA ALA A 79 -4.72 11.08 -8.45
C ALA A 79 -3.40 11.69 -8.95
N GLY A 80 -2.57 12.22 -8.04
CA GLY A 80 -1.23 12.71 -8.36
C GLY A 80 -0.31 11.63 -8.94
N ASN A 81 -0.41 10.39 -8.45
CA ASN A 81 0.36 9.26 -8.98
C ASN A 81 -0.10 8.80 -10.37
N LEU A 82 -1.40 8.99 -10.68
CA LEU A 82 -1.99 8.61 -11.96
C LEU A 82 -1.82 9.70 -13.04
N THR A 83 -1.56 10.94 -12.62
CA THR A 83 -1.46 12.07 -13.54
C THR A 83 -0.01 12.22 -14.06
N PRO A 84 0.19 12.31 -15.38
CA PRO A 84 1.52 12.54 -15.94
C PRO A 84 2.10 13.87 -15.46
N SER A 85 3.37 13.89 -15.05
CA SER A 85 4.05 15.09 -14.52
C SER A 85 4.11 16.28 -15.49
N SER A 86 3.77 16.08 -16.77
CA SER A 86 3.73 17.11 -17.81
C SER A 86 2.36 17.74 -18.03
N ARG A 87 1.31 17.29 -17.32
CA ARG A 87 -0.02 17.88 -17.41
C ARG A 87 -0.30 18.74 -16.19
N GLU A 88 -0.56 20.01 -16.44
CA GLU A 88 -1.17 20.90 -15.47
C GLU A 88 -2.61 20.43 -15.21
N VAL A 89 -2.96 20.28 -13.93
CA VAL A 89 -4.31 19.94 -13.50
C VAL A 89 -4.97 21.21 -13.04
N ASN A 90 -6.08 21.58 -13.68
CA ASN A 90 -6.93 22.64 -13.19
C ASN A 90 -7.69 22.14 -11.95
N ILE A 91 -7.29 22.60 -10.77
CA ILE A 91 -7.85 22.15 -9.49
C ILE A 91 -9.33 22.54 -9.35
N HIS A 92 -9.78 23.61 -10.02
CA HIS A 92 -11.18 24.03 -9.97
C HIS A 92 -12.12 23.01 -10.62
N ASP A 93 -11.65 22.21 -11.57
CA ASP A 93 -12.44 21.14 -12.19
C ASP A 93 -12.67 19.94 -11.25
N LEU A 94 -11.89 19.85 -10.16
CA LEU A 94 -12.01 18.78 -9.15
C LEU A 94 -12.95 19.14 -8.00
N LEU A 95 -13.27 20.43 -7.84
CA LEU A 95 -14.11 20.89 -6.75
C LEU A 95 -15.59 20.81 -7.18
N PRO A 96 -16.47 20.28 -6.32
CA PRO A 96 -17.89 20.27 -6.62
C PRO A 96 -18.44 21.70 -6.61
N ASP A 97 -19.43 21.96 -7.46
CA ASP A 97 -20.17 23.22 -7.44
C ASP A 97 -20.86 23.40 -6.07
N PRO A 98 -20.86 24.63 -5.50
CA PRO A 98 -21.41 24.92 -4.17
C PRO A 98 -22.94 24.96 -4.11
N THR A 99 -23.65 24.29 -5.03
CA THR A 99 -25.12 24.30 -5.16
C THR A 99 -25.86 23.71 -3.98
#